data_AF-A0A2A5CCZ4-F1
#
_entry.id   AF-A0A2A5CCZ4-F1
#
_cell.length_a   1.000
_cell.length_b   1.000
_cell.length_c   1.000
_cell.angle_alpha   90.00
_cell.angle_beta   90.00
_cell.angle_gamma   90.00
#
_symmetry.space_group_name_H-M   'P 1'
#
loop_
_entity.id
_entity.type
_entity.pdbx_description
1 polymer ?
#
loop_
_entity_poly.entity_id
_entity_poly.type
_entity_poly.pdbx_seq_one_letter_code
_entity_poly.pdbx_strand_id
1 'polypeptide(L)'
;MFSKKHQESKLVLITSNIRNVRHKWVLNIFLILVLTFLSSCSDKDNTYSNLTVSKNLSEQEQQIEQNFIKYLQNDPQGAIALYRKTFPKIIDTDKARELSEDYNPQNVSKDANIIARSKWSSAVFKPAGTLAFEVYKEALEEGPSTPDSYIVFMAGGAGSGKTTSTDSHPKTKRVKDGAQFIYDTTLSNEIASRERIRMAIVKGFKVRIIYVYRDPIQSFVNGALSRANDEGRTMSLDGFINTHINAPKSLVSIMNTYGNGDIVKAQVLDNNYGKRNSKLRDLEFFQNLDSISREKLKKALLKILEKSHNNGQTSDIVFKAFNR
;
A
#
# COMPACT_ATOMS: atom_id res chain seq x y z
N MET A 1 72.17 -24.37 -50.68
CA MET A 1 70.97 -24.17 -49.84
C MET A 1 71.44 -23.43 -48.59
N PHE A 2 70.79 -22.31 -48.26
CA PHE A 2 71.23 -21.15 -47.45
C PHE A 2 72.12 -20.11 -48.16
N SER A 3 71.53 -18.93 -48.42
CA SER A 3 72.17 -17.64 -48.18
C SER A 3 71.13 -16.52 -48.11
N LYS A 4 71.42 -15.54 -47.26
CA LYS A 4 70.62 -14.36 -46.88
C LYS A 4 70.94 -13.15 -47.78
N LYS A 5 69.96 -12.23 -47.81
CA LYS A 5 70.05 -10.75 -47.87
C LYS A 5 70.52 -10.05 -49.17
N HIS A 6 69.65 -9.17 -49.67
CA HIS A 6 69.84 -7.77 -50.15
C HIS A 6 68.59 -7.40 -50.99
N GLN A 7 68.08 -6.17 -51.18
CA GLN A 7 68.43 -4.81 -50.81
C GLN A 7 67.19 -3.93 -51.11
N GLU A 8 67.18 -2.72 -50.55
CA GLU A 8 66.18 -1.65 -50.67
C GLU A 8 66.06 -1.03 -52.09
N SER A 9 64.93 -0.39 -52.42
CA SER A 9 64.81 1.10 -52.48
C SER A 9 63.64 1.65 -53.32
N LYS A 10 63.19 2.86 -52.89
CA LYS A 10 62.27 3.87 -53.49
C LYS A 10 60.77 3.64 -53.22
N LEU A 11 59.97 4.59 -52.72
CA LEU A 11 59.93 6.04 -52.96
C LEU A 11 59.39 6.82 -51.73
N VAL A 12 59.80 8.09 -51.65
CA VAL A 12 59.54 9.09 -50.59
C VAL A 12 58.22 9.84 -50.81
N LEU A 13 57.49 10.05 -49.69
CA LEU A 13 56.53 11.10 -49.27
C LEU A 13 55.81 12.02 -50.30
N ILE A 14 54.49 12.17 -50.07
CA ILE A 14 53.57 13.34 -50.19
C ILE A 14 52.15 12.72 -50.15
N THR A 15 51.14 13.07 -49.33
CA THR A 15 50.86 14.10 -48.32
C THR A 15 49.65 13.63 -47.50
N SER A 16 49.58 14.11 -46.26
CA SER A 16 48.40 14.23 -45.39
C SER A 16 47.05 14.37 -46.11
N ASN A 17 45.98 13.72 -45.61
CA ASN A 17 44.75 14.37 -45.13
C ASN A 17 43.54 13.40 -45.00
N ILE A 18 43.63 12.31 -44.21
CA ILE A 18 42.46 11.48 -43.84
C ILE A 18 42.51 11.15 -42.34
N ARG A 19 42.42 12.17 -41.50
CA ARG A 19 42.15 12.04 -40.05
C ARG A 19 41.29 13.22 -39.61
N ASN A 20 40.05 13.32 -40.09
CA ASN A 20 39.06 14.21 -39.45
C ASN A 20 37.57 14.02 -39.82
N VAL A 21 37.15 12.89 -40.41
CA VAL A 21 35.74 12.71 -40.82
C VAL A 21 34.99 11.64 -40.01
N ARG A 22 35.67 10.88 -39.12
CA ARG A 22 35.03 9.80 -38.36
C ARG A 22 34.55 10.13 -36.94
N HIS A 23 34.79 11.34 -36.42
CA HIS A 23 34.35 11.71 -35.06
C HIS A 23 33.08 12.57 -34.98
N LYS A 24 32.61 13.20 -36.06
CA LYS A 24 31.38 14.02 -36.04
C LYS A 24 30.09 13.24 -36.32
N TRP A 25 30.17 12.07 -36.95
CA TRP A 25 28.99 11.23 -37.23
C TRP A 25 28.60 10.33 -36.06
N VAL A 26 29.57 9.86 -35.26
CA VAL A 26 29.29 9.02 -34.07
C VAL A 26 28.69 9.85 -32.92
N LEU A 27 29.06 11.13 -32.80
CA LEU A 27 28.50 12.01 -31.76
C LEU A 27 27.04 12.41 -32.03
N ASN A 28 26.63 12.54 -33.30
CA ASN A 28 25.24 12.89 -33.65
C ASN A 28 24.28 11.69 -33.54
N ILE A 29 24.75 10.47 -33.77
CA ILE A 29 23.92 9.26 -33.56
C ILE A 29 23.71 9.01 -32.06
N PHE A 30 24.69 9.30 -31.21
CA PHE A 30 24.54 9.20 -29.76
C PHE A 30 23.60 10.27 -29.20
N LEU A 31 23.61 11.50 -29.76
CA LEU A 31 22.71 12.57 -29.33
C LEU A 31 21.25 12.31 -29.76
N ILE A 32 21.02 11.72 -30.93
CA ILE A 32 19.68 11.34 -31.40
C ILE A 32 19.12 10.12 -30.62
N LEU A 33 19.97 9.18 -30.19
CA LEU A 33 19.57 8.06 -29.32
C LEU A 33 19.30 8.49 -27.86
N VAL A 34 19.97 9.55 -27.38
CA VAL A 34 19.69 10.14 -26.05
C VAL A 34 18.44 11.03 -26.09
N LEU A 35 18.14 11.68 -27.22
CA LEU A 35 16.91 12.47 -27.40
C LEU A 35 15.66 11.62 -27.68
N THR A 36 15.80 10.40 -28.22
CA THR A 36 14.67 9.45 -28.32
C THR A 36 14.44 8.65 -27.03
N PHE A 37 15.41 8.60 -26.11
CA PHE A 37 15.20 8.05 -24.76
C PHE A 37 14.55 9.03 -23.78
N LEU A 38 14.58 10.34 -24.06
CA LEU A 38 13.95 11.36 -23.21
C LEU A 38 12.49 11.67 -23.57
N SER A 39 11.94 11.05 -24.63
CA SER A 39 10.53 11.19 -25.01
C SER A 39 9.71 9.90 -24.87
N SER A 40 10.26 8.85 -24.24
CA SER A 40 9.51 7.62 -23.91
C SER A 40 9.05 7.56 -22.45
N CYS A 41 9.18 8.66 -21.70
CA CYS A 41 8.70 8.75 -20.32
C CYS A 41 7.32 9.43 -20.27
N SER A 42 6.34 8.92 -21.02
CA SER A 42 4.99 9.53 -21.05
C SER A 42 3.82 8.57 -21.22
N ASP A 43 4.03 7.26 -21.34
CA ASP A 43 2.91 6.30 -21.40
C ASP A 43 3.12 5.16 -20.40
N LYS A 44 3.33 5.51 -19.12
CA LYS A 44 2.86 4.62 -18.06
C LYS A 44 1.34 4.73 -18.13
N ASP A 45 0.64 3.64 -18.45
CA ASP A 45 -0.83 3.53 -18.33
C ASP A 45 -1.29 4.31 -17.08
N ASN A 46 -1.84 5.50 -17.30
CA ASN A 46 -2.16 6.40 -16.20
C ASN A 46 -3.28 5.72 -15.43
N THR A 47 -2.97 5.06 -14.31
CA THR A 47 -3.95 4.24 -13.59
C THR A 47 -5.14 5.09 -13.10
N TYR A 48 -4.95 6.41 -13.01
CA TYR A 48 -6.00 7.38 -12.73
C TYR A 48 -6.93 7.66 -13.92
N SER A 49 -6.53 7.49 -15.18
CA SER A 49 -7.40 7.74 -16.35
C SER A 49 -8.58 6.77 -16.44
N ASN A 50 -8.42 5.56 -15.87
CA ASN A 50 -9.45 4.53 -15.81
C ASN A 50 -10.29 4.59 -14.51
N LEU A 51 -10.00 5.53 -13.59
CA LEU A 51 -10.81 5.71 -12.38
C LEU A 51 -12.16 6.32 -12.73
N THR A 52 -13.21 5.53 -12.48
CA THR A 52 -14.60 5.95 -12.60
C THR A 52 -15.26 6.09 -11.23
N VAL A 53 -16.29 6.91 -11.16
CA VAL A 53 -17.12 7.06 -9.96
C VAL A 53 -17.91 5.77 -9.68
N SER A 54 -18.02 5.44 -8.40
CA SER A 54 -18.68 4.25 -7.86
C SER A 54 -20.20 4.43 -7.84
N LYS A 55 -20.90 3.57 -8.60
CA LYS A 55 -22.36 3.67 -8.81
C LYS A 55 -23.21 3.45 -7.55
N ASN A 56 -22.65 2.81 -6.53
CA ASN A 56 -23.34 2.48 -5.28
C ASN A 56 -23.25 3.58 -4.21
N LEU A 57 -22.60 4.71 -4.51
CA LEU A 57 -22.54 5.88 -3.66
C LEU A 57 -23.75 6.81 -3.89
N SER A 58 -24.12 7.59 -2.89
CA SER A 58 -25.10 8.67 -3.07
C SER A 58 -24.56 9.77 -3.99
N GLU A 59 -25.43 10.60 -4.58
CA GLU A 59 -25.01 11.70 -5.49
C GLU A 59 -23.97 12.63 -4.85
N GLN A 60 -24.14 12.97 -3.57
CA GLN A 60 -23.16 13.79 -2.85
C GLN A 60 -21.81 13.09 -2.73
N GLU A 61 -21.81 11.79 -2.38
CA GLU A 61 -20.57 11.01 -2.28
C GLU A 61 -19.89 10.79 -3.63
N GLN A 62 -20.68 10.60 -4.69
CA GLN A 62 -20.19 10.53 -6.06
C GLN A 62 -19.46 11.83 -6.45
N GLN A 63 -20.01 12.98 -6.05
CA GLN A 63 -19.35 14.27 -6.25
C GLN A 63 -18.01 14.36 -5.48
N ILE A 64 -17.99 13.94 -4.21
CA ILE A 64 -16.75 13.93 -3.41
C ILE A 64 -15.70 12.97 -4.01
N GLU A 65 -16.11 11.78 -4.42
CA GLU A 65 -15.22 10.82 -5.10
C GLU A 65 -14.68 11.42 -6.41
N GLN A 66 -15.54 12.07 -7.20
CA GLN A 66 -15.15 12.72 -8.45
C GLN A 66 -14.17 13.89 -8.23
N ASN A 67 -14.34 14.67 -7.16
CA ASN A 67 -13.40 15.73 -6.79
C ASN A 67 -12.01 15.14 -6.53
N PHE A 68 -11.94 14.08 -5.72
CA PHE A 68 -10.66 13.47 -5.39
C PHE A 68 -10.03 12.75 -6.60
N ILE A 69 -10.83 12.11 -7.46
CA ILE A 69 -10.36 11.56 -8.74
C ILE A 69 -9.75 12.65 -9.62
N LYS A 70 -10.43 13.80 -9.77
CA LYS A 70 -9.91 14.93 -10.56
C LYS A 70 -8.60 15.45 -10.01
N TYR A 71 -8.49 15.60 -8.69
CA TYR A 71 -7.24 15.99 -8.04
C TYR A 71 -6.09 15.02 -8.42
N LEU A 72 -6.33 13.70 -8.34
CA LEU A 72 -5.32 12.70 -8.70
C LEU A 72 -5.01 12.66 -10.21
N GLN A 73 -5.99 12.93 -11.07
CA GLN A 73 -5.82 12.94 -12.52
C GLN A 73 -5.07 14.19 -13.01
N ASN A 74 -5.28 15.34 -12.36
CA ASN A 74 -4.68 16.61 -12.75
C ASN A 74 -3.17 16.66 -12.50
N ASP A 75 -2.72 16.14 -11.36
CA ASP A 75 -1.29 16.05 -11.01
C ASP A 75 -0.95 14.73 -10.28
N PRO A 76 -0.87 13.60 -11.03
CA PRO A 76 -0.56 12.29 -10.46
C PRO A 76 0.76 12.27 -9.68
N GLN A 77 1.80 12.89 -10.25
CA GLN A 77 3.15 12.87 -9.68
C GLN A 77 3.26 13.80 -8.47
N GLY A 78 2.61 14.97 -8.51
CA GLY A 78 2.51 15.84 -7.34
C GLY A 78 1.77 15.18 -6.18
N ALA A 79 0.69 14.44 -6.45
CA ALA A 79 -0.04 13.70 -5.41
C ALA A 79 0.83 12.61 -4.75
N ILE A 80 1.60 11.86 -5.55
CA ILE A 80 2.55 10.86 -5.04
C ILE A 80 3.68 11.52 -4.25
N ALA A 81 4.26 12.60 -4.76
CA ALA A 81 5.30 13.35 -4.07
C ALA A 81 4.81 13.91 -2.73
N LEU A 82 3.60 14.49 -2.69
CA LEU A 82 2.97 14.98 -1.47
C LEU A 82 2.72 13.84 -0.47
N TYR A 83 2.23 12.70 -0.96
CA TYR A 83 2.04 11.51 -0.12
C TYR A 83 3.35 11.08 0.54
N ARG A 84 4.41 10.90 -0.25
CA ARG A 84 5.71 10.42 0.24
C ARG A 84 6.38 11.43 1.16
N LYS A 85 6.23 12.73 0.92
CA LYS A 85 6.69 13.78 1.84
C LYS A 85 5.97 13.69 3.19
N THR A 86 4.67 13.42 3.18
CA THR A 86 3.84 13.37 4.40
C THR A 86 4.01 12.04 5.15
N PHE A 87 4.23 10.94 4.42
CA PHE A 87 4.27 9.57 4.95
C PHE A 87 5.47 8.79 4.38
N PRO A 88 6.71 9.15 4.74
CA PRO A 88 7.91 8.71 4.02
C PRO A 88 8.20 7.21 4.06
N LYS A 89 7.66 6.49 5.05
CA LYS A 89 7.94 5.05 5.25
C LYS A 89 6.73 4.14 5.12
N ILE A 90 5.52 4.68 5.26
CA ILE A 90 4.29 3.88 5.38
C ILE A 90 3.37 4.21 4.21
N ILE A 91 3.02 3.18 3.47
CA ILE A 91 2.07 3.21 2.37
C ILE A 91 0.78 2.54 2.87
N ASP A 92 -0.30 3.32 2.96
CA ASP A 92 -1.59 2.98 3.56
C ASP A 92 -2.69 3.79 2.87
N THR A 93 -3.79 3.13 2.52
CA THR A 93 -5.02 3.75 1.99
C THR A 93 -5.57 4.80 2.94
N ASP A 94 -5.58 4.57 4.26
CA ASP A 94 -6.15 5.54 5.20
C ASP A 94 -5.31 6.81 5.29
N LYS A 95 -3.98 6.69 5.18
CA LYS A 95 -3.08 7.84 5.01
C LYS A 95 -3.34 8.57 3.69
N ALA A 96 -3.65 7.85 2.62
CA ALA A 96 -3.93 8.48 1.32
C ALA A 96 -5.22 9.29 1.33
N ARG A 97 -6.22 8.90 2.16
CA ARG A 97 -7.45 9.68 2.36
C ARG A 97 -7.18 11.06 2.94
N GLU A 98 -6.12 11.22 3.73
CA GLU A 98 -5.76 12.50 4.37
C GLU A 98 -5.43 13.61 3.35
N LEU A 99 -5.18 13.26 2.08
CA LEU A 99 -4.94 14.20 0.98
C LEU A 99 -6.23 14.74 0.35
N SER A 100 -7.40 14.18 0.67
CA SER A 100 -8.68 14.73 0.20
C SER A 100 -9.12 15.87 1.11
N GLU A 101 -9.27 17.07 0.55
CA GLU A 101 -9.76 18.25 1.28
C GLU A 101 -11.20 18.09 1.77
N ASP A 102 -12.02 17.34 1.04
CA ASP A 102 -13.39 17.01 1.44
C ASP A 102 -13.42 16.07 2.66
N TYR A 103 -12.56 15.05 2.68
CA TYR A 103 -12.49 14.08 3.78
C TYR A 103 -11.77 14.63 5.01
N ASN A 104 -10.64 15.33 4.81
CA ASN A 104 -9.81 15.88 5.86
C ASN A 104 -9.65 17.41 5.69
N PRO A 105 -10.75 18.17 5.86
CA PRO A 105 -10.70 19.62 5.72
C PRO A 105 -9.74 20.23 6.75
N GLN A 106 -8.90 21.14 6.27
CA GLN A 106 -7.99 21.92 7.10
C GLN A 106 -8.69 23.17 7.64
N ASN A 107 -8.19 23.71 8.76
CA ASN A 107 -8.68 24.95 9.37
C ASN A 107 -10.17 24.92 9.82
N VAL A 108 -10.69 23.74 10.17
CA VAL A 108 -12.01 23.57 10.78
C VAL A 108 -11.88 23.07 12.23
N SER A 109 -12.97 23.13 13.00
CA SER A 109 -13.00 22.55 14.35
C SER A 109 -12.80 21.02 14.30
N LYS A 110 -12.33 20.44 15.40
CA LYS A 110 -12.18 18.98 15.53
C LYS A 110 -13.50 18.25 15.23
N ASP A 111 -14.62 18.75 15.74
CA ASP A 111 -15.94 18.14 15.54
C ASP A 111 -16.37 18.22 14.07
N ALA A 112 -16.15 19.35 13.40
CA ALA A 112 -16.43 19.49 11.98
C ALA A 112 -15.57 18.54 11.13
N ASN A 113 -14.30 18.36 11.48
CA ASN A 113 -13.41 17.41 10.83
C ASN A 113 -13.87 15.95 11.04
N ILE A 114 -14.24 15.56 12.27
CA ILE A 114 -14.80 14.22 12.58
C ILE A 114 -16.07 13.96 11.76
N ILE A 115 -16.95 14.96 11.64
CA ILE A 115 -18.18 14.87 10.84
C ILE A 115 -17.85 14.64 9.37
N ALA A 116 -16.93 15.42 8.79
CA ALA A 116 -16.50 15.29 7.41
C ALA A 116 -15.90 13.90 7.14
N ARG A 117 -14.95 13.46 7.98
CA ARG A 117 -14.33 12.13 7.89
C ARG A 117 -15.36 11.02 7.96
N SER A 118 -16.32 11.12 8.89
CA SER A 118 -17.36 10.11 9.07
C SER A 118 -18.29 10.01 7.87
N LYS A 119 -18.64 11.17 7.31
CA LYS A 119 -19.58 11.28 6.19
C LYS A 119 -18.96 10.80 4.88
N TRP A 120 -17.69 11.13 4.62
CA TRP A 120 -17.04 10.97 3.32
C TRP A 120 -16.06 9.81 3.20
N SER A 121 -15.85 9.03 4.27
CA SER A 121 -14.94 7.87 4.28
C SER A 121 -15.13 6.93 3.07
N SER A 122 -16.37 6.60 2.73
CA SER A 122 -16.69 5.71 1.60
C SER A 122 -16.34 6.34 0.24
N ALA A 123 -16.65 7.63 0.05
CA ALA A 123 -16.39 8.35 -1.19
C ALA A 123 -14.90 8.40 -1.54
N VAL A 124 -14.03 8.60 -0.54
CA VAL A 124 -12.59 8.71 -0.78
C VAL A 124 -11.85 7.38 -0.78
N PHE A 125 -12.51 6.27 -0.42
CA PHE A 125 -11.83 4.98 -0.23
C PHE A 125 -11.16 4.46 -1.51
N LYS A 126 -11.91 4.44 -2.62
CA LYS A 126 -11.42 3.96 -3.91
C LYS A 126 -10.26 4.81 -4.46
N PRO A 127 -10.40 6.14 -4.64
CA PRO A 127 -9.29 6.96 -5.12
C PRO A 127 -8.06 6.92 -4.18
N ALA A 128 -8.25 6.93 -2.85
CA ALA A 128 -7.15 6.77 -1.91
C ALA A 128 -6.42 5.43 -2.06
N GLY A 129 -7.17 4.35 -2.26
CA GLY A 129 -6.60 3.01 -2.47
C GLY A 129 -5.79 2.92 -3.76
N THR A 130 -6.23 3.60 -4.82
CA THR A 130 -5.45 3.72 -6.05
C THR A 130 -4.18 4.53 -5.83
N LEU A 131 -4.25 5.69 -5.17
CA LEU A 131 -3.05 6.47 -4.85
C LEU A 131 -2.04 5.66 -4.04
N ALA A 132 -2.47 4.98 -2.97
CA ALA A 132 -1.58 4.14 -2.17
C ALA A 132 -0.93 3.02 -3.01
N PHE A 133 -1.66 2.46 -3.99
CA PHE A 133 -1.11 1.46 -4.89
C PHE A 133 -0.12 2.04 -5.92
N GLU A 134 -0.34 3.26 -6.43
CA GLU A 134 0.64 3.95 -7.27
C GLU A 134 1.92 4.27 -6.51
N VAL A 135 1.80 4.78 -5.29
CA VAL A 135 2.96 5.02 -4.40
C VAL A 135 3.73 3.71 -4.16
N TYR A 136 3.03 2.60 -3.96
CA TYR A 136 3.65 1.27 -3.84
C TYR A 136 4.39 0.84 -5.10
N LYS A 137 3.79 1.02 -6.28
CA LYS A 137 4.46 0.73 -7.55
C LYS A 137 5.73 1.55 -7.71
N GLU A 138 5.69 2.85 -7.44
CA GLU A 138 6.88 3.70 -7.53
C GLU A 138 7.95 3.32 -6.51
N ALA A 139 7.58 3.03 -5.26
CA ALA A 139 8.52 2.55 -4.25
C ALA A 139 9.18 1.21 -4.65
N LEU A 140 8.48 0.37 -5.40
CA LEU A 140 9.05 -0.86 -5.96
C LEU A 140 10.02 -0.62 -7.11
N GLU A 141 9.80 0.41 -7.94
CA GLU A 141 10.71 0.77 -9.03
C GLU A 141 12.06 1.30 -8.54
N GLU A 142 12.12 1.84 -7.32
CA GLU A 142 13.38 2.24 -6.67
C GLU A 142 14.29 1.04 -6.37
N GLY A 143 13.71 -0.16 -6.29
CA GLY A 143 14.43 -1.39 -6.04
C GLY A 143 14.99 -1.51 -4.62
N PRO A 144 15.53 -2.69 -4.27
CA PRO A 144 16.11 -2.92 -2.96
C PRO A 144 17.42 -2.13 -2.79
N SER A 145 17.56 -1.42 -1.66
CA SER A 145 18.81 -0.70 -1.33
C SER A 145 20.01 -1.63 -1.09
N THR A 146 19.74 -2.88 -0.72
CA THR A 146 20.73 -3.95 -0.52
C THR A 146 20.14 -5.30 -0.93
N PRO A 147 20.94 -6.33 -1.24
CA PRO A 147 20.42 -7.67 -1.57
C PRO A 147 19.53 -8.30 -0.47
N ASP A 148 19.66 -7.85 0.78
CA ASP A 148 18.88 -8.32 1.91
C ASP A 148 17.70 -7.39 2.27
N SER A 149 17.50 -6.30 1.53
CA SER A 149 16.38 -5.38 1.73
C SER A 149 15.06 -6.13 1.68
N TYR A 150 14.18 -5.75 2.59
CA TYR A 150 12.84 -6.30 2.66
C TYR A 150 11.81 -5.22 2.90
N ILE A 151 10.59 -5.53 2.48
CA ILE A 151 9.41 -4.71 2.73
C ILE A 151 8.51 -5.42 3.72
N VAL A 152 7.81 -4.65 4.54
CA VAL A 152 6.87 -5.19 5.51
C VAL A 152 5.44 -4.99 5.03
N PHE A 153 4.70 -6.08 4.91
CA PHE A 153 3.25 -6.05 4.82
C PHE A 153 2.67 -6.11 6.22
N MET A 154 2.03 -5.04 6.68
CA MET A 154 1.18 -5.12 7.86
C MET A 154 -0.19 -5.67 7.45
N ALA A 155 -0.72 -6.59 8.24
CA ALA A 155 -1.93 -7.32 7.92
C ALA A 155 -2.81 -7.56 9.16
N GLY A 156 -4.10 -7.80 8.95
CA GLY A 156 -5.06 -8.07 10.01
C GLY A 156 -6.36 -7.30 9.85
N GLY A 157 -7.38 -7.77 10.55
CA GLY A 157 -8.72 -7.18 10.53
C GLY A 157 -8.74 -5.72 10.96
N ALA A 158 -9.72 -4.96 10.48
CA ALA A 158 -9.90 -3.58 10.90
C ALA A 158 -10.07 -3.51 12.43
N GLY A 159 -9.44 -2.52 13.06
CA GLY A 159 -9.47 -2.37 14.52
C GLY A 159 -8.64 -3.39 15.31
N SER A 160 -7.87 -4.28 14.66
CA SER A 160 -7.05 -5.28 15.35
C SER A 160 -5.85 -4.69 16.12
N GLY A 161 -5.52 -3.41 15.89
CA GLY A 161 -4.43 -2.71 16.58
C GLY A 161 -3.07 -2.86 15.92
N LYS A 162 -3.00 -3.07 14.60
CA LYS A 162 -1.76 -3.33 13.84
C LYS A 162 -0.58 -2.44 14.24
N THR A 163 -0.75 -1.12 14.21
CA THR A 163 0.31 -0.15 14.55
C THR A 163 0.75 -0.31 16.01
N THR A 164 -0.19 -0.18 16.95
CA THR A 164 0.09 -0.26 18.39
C THR A 164 0.78 -1.55 18.79
N SER A 165 0.31 -2.70 18.30
CA SER A 165 0.84 -4.01 18.67
C SER A 165 2.23 -4.25 18.09
N THR A 166 2.44 -3.87 16.81
CA THR A 166 3.76 -4.00 16.18
C THR A 166 4.80 -3.09 16.81
N ASP A 167 4.43 -1.89 17.25
CA ASP A 167 5.36 -0.98 17.96
C ASP A 167 5.68 -1.45 19.38
N SER A 168 4.73 -2.08 20.05
CA SER A 168 4.91 -2.52 21.43
C SER A 168 5.68 -3.84 21.59
N HIS A 169 5.70 -4.69 20.57
CA HIS A 169 6.34 -6.00 20.66
C HIS A 169 7.78 -5.96 20.07
N PRO A 170 8.85 -6.22 20.84
CA PRO A 170 10.23 -5.96 20.41
C PRO A 170 10.63 -6.63 19.08
N LYS A 171 10.22 -7.89 18.87
CA LYS A 171 10.57 -8.65 17.66
C LYS A 171 9.97 -8.05 16.38
N THR A 172 8.69 -7.70 16.41
CA THR A 172 7.97 -7.13 15.26
C THR A 172 8.32 -5.67 15.08
N LYS A 173 8.60 -4.92 16.15
CA LYS A 173 9.14 -3.57 16.06
C LYS A 173 10.46 -3.55 15.30
N ARG A 174 11.40 -4.44 15.64
CA ARG A 174 12.69 -4.56 14.92
C ARG A 174 12.50 -4.86 13.43
N VAL A 175 11.60 -5.78 13.10
CA VAL A 175 11.28 -6.11 11.70
C VAL A 175 10.65 -4.89 10.99
N LYS A 176 9.74 -4.18 11.64
CA LYS A 176 9.11 -2.99 11.06
C LYS A 176 10.12 -1.85 10.87
N ASP A 177 11.00 -1.62 11.84
CA ASP A 177 12.01 -0.58 11.82
C ASP A 177 13.08 -0.84 10.75
N GLY A 178 13.46 -2.10 10.51
CA GLY A 178 14.44 -2.48 9.51
C GLY A 178 13.90 -2.58 8.08
N ALA A 179 12.59 -2.43 7.88
CA ALA A 179 11.98 -2.47 6.54
C ALA A 179 12.38 -1.24 5.71
N GLN A 180 12.62 -1.43 4.42
CA GLN A 180 12.86 -0.32 3.49
C GLN A 180 11.61 0.56 3.38
N PHE A 181 10.44 -0.05 3.29
CA PHE A 181 9.14 0.60 3.49
C PHE A 181 8.10 -0.41 3.99
N ILE A 182 6.96 0.12 4.45
CA ILE A 182 5.86 -0.64 5.00
C ILE A 182 4.64 -0.44 4.11
N TYR A 183 4.01 -1.53 3.69
CA TYR A 183 2.71 -1.54 3.02
C TYR A 183 1.64 -2.01 4.01
N ASP A 184 0.87 -1.09 4.57
CA ASP A 184 -0.21 -1.38 5.51
C ASP A 184 -1.49 -1.77 4.75
N THR A 185 -1.96 -2.99 4.99
CA THR A 185 -3.19 -3.49 4.40
C THR A 185 -3.95 -4.38 5.40
N THR A 186 -5.13 -4.82 4.99
CA THR A 186 -5.89 -5.84 5.72
C THR A 186 -5.48 -7.24 5.29
N LEU A 187 -4.98 -7.39 4.05
CA LEU A 187 -4.70 -8.67 3.40
C LEU A 187 -5.98 -9.50 3.17
N SER A 188 -7.14 -8.84 3.12
CA SER A 188 -8.46 -9.50 3.03
C SER A 188 -8.94 -9.78 1.59
N ASN A 189 -8.26 -9.24 0.59
CA ASN A 189 -8.45 -9.60 -0.82
C ASN A 189 -7.23 -10.41 -1.26
N GLU A 190 -7.40 -11.74 -1.36
CA GLU A 190 -6.29 -12.65 -1.61
C GLU A 190 -5.62 -12.42 -2.95
N ILE A 191 -6.40 -12.26 -4.03
CA ILE A 191 -5.87 -12.06 -5.38
C ILE A 191 -4.98 -10.81 -5.40
N ALA A 192 -5.49 -9.68 -4.91
CA ALA A 192 -4.74 -8.43 -4.89
C ALA A 192 -3.52 -8.51 -3.94
N SER A 193 -3.63 -9.24 -2.83
CA SER A 193 -2.53 -9.39 -1.88
C SER A 193 -1.40 -10.25 -2.45
N ARG A 194 -1.73 -11.38 -3.08
CA ARG A 194 -0.78 -12.24 -3.79
C ARG A 194 -0.08 -11.48 -4.91
N GLU A 195 -0.82 -10.73 -5.69
CA GLU A 195 -0.24 -9.95 -6.79
C GLU A 195 0.76 -8.91 -6.27
N ARG A 196 0.41 -8.14 -5.23
CA ARG A 196 1.34 -7.17 -4.64
C ARG A 196 2.60 -7.83 -4.08
N ILE A 197 2.46 -8.96 -3.39
CA ILE A 197 3.62 -9.74 -2.89
C ILE A 197 4.49 -10.20 -4.07
N ARG A 198 3.88 -10.74 -5.12
CA ARG A 198 4.58 -11.17 -6.33
C ARG A 198 5.34 -10.00 -6.98
N MET A 199 4.74 -8.82 -7.10
CA MET A 199 5.40 -7.63 -7.63
C MET A 199 6.67 -7.28 -6.83
N ALA A 200 6.63 -7.35 -5.50
CA ALA A 200 7.81 -7.10 -4.67
C ALA A 200 8.91 -8.14 -4.89
N ILE A 201 8.55 -9.42 -4.94
CA ILE A 201 9.49 -10.51 -5.18
C ILE A 201 10.18 -10.34 -6.54
N VAL A 202 9.42 -10.03 -7.59
CA VAL A 202 9.95 -9.80 -8.94
C VAL A 202 10.93 -8.62 -8.98
N LYS A 203 10.72 -7.62 -8.11
CA LYS A 203 11.62 -6.47 -7.96
C LYS A 203 12.84 -6.76 -7.05
N GLY A 204 13.00 -8.00 -6.60
CA GLY A 204 14.15 -8.44 -5.82
C GLY A 204 14.02 -8.20 -4.31
N PHE A 205 12.87 -7.77 -3.82
CA PHE A 205 12.65 -7.60 -2.38
C PHE A 205 12.36 -8.95 -1.71
N LYS A 206 12.90 -9.11 -0.50
CA LYS A 206 12.32 -10.06 0.46
C LYS A 206 11.04 -9.45 1.04
N VAL A 207 10.08 -10.31 1.41
CA VAL A 207 8.81 -9.90 1.99
C VAL A 207 8.70 -10.41 3.43
N ARG A 208 8.29 -9.52 4.33
CA ARG A 208 7.96 -9.84 5.72
C ARG A 208 6.52 -9.46 5.99
N ILE A 209 5.70 -10.40 6.43
CA ILE A 209 4.31 -10.16 6.78
C ILE A 209 4.21 -10.10 8.30
N ILE A 210 3.67 -9.03 8.85
CA ILE A 210 3.31 -8.96 10.25
C ILE A 210 1.79 -8.92 10.35
N TYR A 211 1.21 -10.03 10.75
CA TYR A 211 -0.22 -10.19 10.89
C TYR A 211 -0.65 -9.97 12.34
N VAL A 212 -1.61 -9.08 12.58
CA VAL A 212 -2.18 -8.84 13.90
C VAL A 212 -3.60 -9.36 13.95
N TYR A 213 -3.78 -10.43 14.71
CA TYR A 213 -5.07 -10.99 15.06
C TYR A 213 -5.62 -10.34 16.32
N ARG A 214 -6.92 -10.07 16.33
CA ARG A 214 -7.71 -9.79 17.53
C ARG A 214 -9.12 -10.28 17.23
N ASP A 215 -9.81 -10.76 18.25
CA ASP A 215 -11.22 -11.14 18.21
C ASP A 215 -12.04 -10.05 17.50
N PRO A 216 -12.94 -10.40 16.57
CA PRO A 216 -13.69 -9.41 15.80
C PRO A 216 -14.57 -8.50 16.67
N ILE A 217 -15.15 -9.01 17.76
CA ILE A 217 -15.99 -8.19 18.66
C ILE A 217 -15.11 -7.19 19.40
N GLN A 218 -13.99 -7.63 19.97
CA GLN A 218 -13.03 -6.72 20.62
C GLN A 218 -12.43 -5.71 19.64
N SER A 219 -12.13 -6.12 18.41
CA SER A 219 -11.61 -5.25 17.35
C SER A 219 -12.62 -4.20 16.94
N PHE A 220 -13.91 -4.55 16.95
CA PHE A 220 -14.98 -3.61 16.65
C PHE A 220 -15.08 -2.57 17.77
N VAL A 221 -15.32 -3.01 19.00
CA VAL A 221 -15.55 -2.12 20.16
C VAL A 221 -14.33 -1.24 20.44
N ASN A 222 -13.15 -1.86 20.61
CA ASN A 222 -11.95 -1.18 21.09
C ASN A 222 -11.06 -0.65 19.96
N GLY A 223 -11.54 -0.66 18.72
CA GLY A 223 -10.72 -0.35 17.55
C GLY A 223 -11.49 0.38 16.45
N ALA A 224 -12.46 -0.26 15.82
CA ALA A 224 -13.22 0.36 14.75
C ALA A 224 -14.19 1.43 15.26
N LEU A 225 -15.01 1.09 16.26
CA LEU A 225 -16.03 1.98 16.82
C LEU A 225 -15.41 3.15 17.60
N SER A 226 -14.40 2.89 18.44
CA SER A 226 -13.65 3.97 19.10
C SER A 226 -13.05 4.95 18.09
N ARG A 227 -12.32 4.49 17.06
CA ARG A 227 -11.76 5.41 16.04
C ARG A 227 -12.84 6.13 15.22
N ALA A 228 -13.98 5.49 14.98
CA ALA A 228 -15.07 6.15 14.30
C ALA A 228 -15.64 7.31 15.13
N ASN A 229 -15.79 7.12 16.45
CA ASN A 229 -16.24 8.17 17.36
C ASN A 229 -15.16 9.26 17.59
N ASP A 230 -13.90 8.85 17.77
CA ASP A 230 -12.81 9.74 18.20
C ASP A 230 -12.14 10.51 17.04
N GLU A 231 -12.11 9.89 15.85
CA GLU A 231 -11.37 10.36 14.67
C GLU A 231 -12.27 10.48 13.43
N GLY A 232 -13.56 10.14 13.51
CA GLY A 232 -14.47 10.11 12.36
C GLY A 232 -14.13 9.05 11.32
N ARG A 233 -13.25 8.09 11.61
CA ARG A 233 -12.83 7.08 10.64
C ARG A 233 -13.78 5.90 10.64
N THR A 234 -14.70 5.90 9.67
CA THR A 234 -15.76 4.89 9.52
C THR A 234 -15.47 3.86 8.42
N MET A 235 -16.16 2.72 8.47
CA MET A 235 -16.28 1.74 7.39
C MET A 235 -17.59 0.96 7.57
N SER A 236 -18.09 0.30 6.52
CA SER A 236 -19.30 -0.53 6.67
C SER A 236 -19.04 -1.78 7.52
N LEU A 237 -20.09 -2.29 8.18
CA LEU A 237 -20.03 -3.55 8.94
C LEU A 237 -19.62 -4.73 8.05
N ASP A 238 -20.15 -4.81 6.83
CA ASP A 238 -19.77 -5.88 5.91
C ASP A 238 -18.30 -5.76 5.50
N GLY A 239 -17.80 -4.54 5.29
CA GLY A 239 -16.38 -4.27 5.09
C GLY A 239 -15.55 -4.75 6.27
N PHE A 240 -15.95 -4.39 7.50
CA PHE A 240 -15.27 -4.80 8.72
C PHE A 240 -15.23 -6.34 8.85
N ILE A 241 -16.36 -7.00 8.71
CA ILE A 241 -16.48 -8.47 8.82
C ILE A 241 -15.61 -9.17 7.78
N ASN A 242 -15.60 -8.66 6.53
CA ASN A 242 -14.76 -9.20 5.46
C ASN A 242 -13.29 -9.19 5.83
N THR A 243 -12.81 -8.13 6.48
CA THR A 243 -11.40 -8.06 6.89
C THR A 243 -11.05 -9.16 7.88
N HIS A 244 -11.94 -9.49 8.82
CA HIS A 244 -11.68 -10.49 9.85
C HIS A 244 -11.84 -11.93 9.35
N ILE A 245 -12.78 -12.18 8.44
CA ILE A 245 -13.00 -13.53 7.89
C ILE A 245 -11.96 -13.90 6.84
N ASN A 246 -11.60 -12.96 5.95
CA ASN A 246 -10.79 -13.28 4.78
C ASN A 246 -9.29 -13.13 5.02
N ALA A 247 -8.86 -12.20 5.87
CA ALA A 247 -7.43 -11.94 6.08
C ALA A 247 -6.65 -13.15 6.65
N PRO A 248 -7.16 -13.92 7.63
CA PRO A 248 -6.49 -15.14 8.09
C PRO A 248 -6.35 -16.18 6.98
N LYS A 249 -7.42 -16.40 6.21
CA LYS A 249 -7.46 -17.37 5.10
C LYS A 249 -6.43 -16.99 4.02
N SER A 250 -6.40 -15.70 3.67
CA SER A 250 -5.46 -15.19 2.68
C SER A 250 -4.01 -15.31 3.16
N LEU A 251 -3.73 -15.05 4.43
CA LEU A 251 -2.39 -15.24 4.99
C LEU A 251 -1.94 -16.70 4.86
N VAL A 252 -2.78 -17.65 5.28
CA VAL A 252 -2.47 -19.09 5.19
C VAL A 252 -2.21 -19.48 3.73
N SER A 253 -3.08 -19.07 2.81
CA SER A 253 -2.90 -19.34 1.37
C SER A 253 -1.60 -18.76 0.80
N ILE A 254 -1.27 -17.50 1.16
CA ILE A 254 -0.02 -16.85 0.76
C ILE A 254 1.20 -17.59 1.32
N MET A 255 1.16 -18.01 2.57
CA MET A 255 2.27 -18.75 3.18
C MET A 255 2.43 -20.15 2.61
N ASN A 256 1.34 -20.83 2.22
CA ASN A 256 1.42 -22.08 1.49
C ASN A 256 2.04 -21.90 0.09
N THR A 257 1.82 -20.74 -0.54
CA THR A 257 2.35 -20.45 -1.89
C THR A 257 3.80 -19.99 -1.87
N TYR A 258 4.15 -19.09 -0.96
CA TYR A 258 5.42 -18.36 -0.98
C TYR A 258 6.30 -18.57 0.26
N GLY A 259 5.80 -19.26 1.29
CA GLY A 259 6.46 -19.39 2.59
C GLY A 259 7.62 -20.38 2.64
N ASN A 260 7.87 -21.12 1.55
CA ASN A 260 9.02 -22.01 1.46
C ASN A 260 10.31 -21.18 1.24
N GLY A 261 11.19 -21.14 2.25
CA GLY A 261 12.48 -20.45 2.20
C GLY A 261 12.49 -19.07 2.86
N ASP A 262 13.42 -18.20 2.43
CA ASP A 262 13.69 -16.91 3.10
C ASP A 262 13.06 -15.68 2.43
N ILE A 263 12.45 -15.88 1.26
CA ILE A 263 11.86 -14.80 0.45
C ILE A 263 10.64 -14.22 1.13
N VAL A 264 9.68 -15.04 1.56
CA VAL A 264 8.48 -14.59 2.28
C VAL A 264 8.43 -15.22 3.66
N LYS A 265 8.37 -14.40 4.71
CA LYS A 265 8.17 -14.86 6.10
C LYS A 265 7.01 -14.13 6.74
N ALA A 266 6.29 -14.81 7.63
CA ALA A 266 5.22 -14.21 8.41
C ALA A 266 5.51 -14.27 9.92
N GLN A 267 5.00 -13.28 10.65
CA GLN A 267 4.89 -13.28 12.10
C GLN A 267 3.45 -12.98 12.46
N VAL A 268 2.85 -13.81 13.34
CA VAL A 268 1.49 -13.61 13.83
C VAL A 268 1.55 -13.06 15.25
N LEU A 269 0.83 -11.96 15.49
CA LEU A 269 0.60 -11.38 16.80
C LEU A 269 -0.86 -11.58 17.22
N ASP A 270 -1.07 -12.26 18.34
CA ASP A 270 -2.35 -12.38 19.03
C ASP A 270 -2.52 -11.20 20.00
N ASN A 271 -3.42 -10.27 19.66
CA ASN A 271 -3.68 -9.02 20.35
C ASN A 271 -4.97 -9.01 21.18
N ASN A 272 -5.38 -10.19 21.67
CA ASN A 272 -6.54 -10.34 22.56
C ASN A 272 -6.25 -9.98 24.03
N TYR A 273 -4.98 -9.83 24.41
CA TYR A 273 -4.57 -9.66 25.82
C TYR A 273 -4.48 -8.19 26.27
N GLY A 274 -5.18 -7.30 25.58
CA GLY A 274 -5.15 -5.86 25.87
C GLY A 274 -3.96 -5.12 25.25
N LYS A 275 -3.94 -3.80 25.46
CA LYS A 275 -2.97 -2.88 24.83
C LYS A 275 -1.55 -3.26 25.25
N ARG A 276 -0.63 -3.38 24.28
CA ARG A 276 0.80 -3.68 24.47
C ARG A 276 1.14 -5.07 25.02
N ASN A 277 0.17 -5.99 25.08
CA ASN A 277 0.36 -7.33 25.62
C ASN A 277 0.22 -8.43 24.54
N SER A 278 0.46 -8.09 23.27
CA SER A 278 0.32 -9.04 22.16
C SER A 278 1.31 -10.19 22.29
N LYS A 279 0.89 -11.41 21.95
CA LYS A 279 1.74 -12.61 22.01
C LYS A 279 2.06 -13.12 20.60
N LEU A 280 3.28 -13.61 20.39
CA LEU A 280 3.63 -14.31 19.15
C LEU A 280 2.87 -15.63 19.03
N ARG A 281 2.55 -15.98 17.79
CA ARG A 281 1.89 -17.22 17.38
C ARG A 281 2.48 -17.73 16.08
N ASP A 282 2.34 -19.03 15.88
CA ASP A 282 2.59 -19.69 14.61
C ASP A 282 1.33 -19.70 13.74
N LEU A 283 1.45 -20.07 12.46
CA LEU A 283 0.30 -20.07 11.54
C LEU A 283 -0.79 -21.08 11.96
N GLU A 284 -0.42 -22.16 12.66
CA GLU A 284 -1.34 -23.16 13.22
C GLU A 284 -2.34 -22.54 14.22
N PHE A 285 -2.04 -21.36 14.76
CA PHE A 285 -2.98 -20.59 15.58
C PHE A 285 -4.35 -20.44 14.92
N PHE A 286 -4.41 -20.27 13.59
CA PHE A 286 -5.69 -20.12 12.88
C PHE A 286 -6.49 -21.41 12.77
N GLN A 287 -5.86 -22.59 12.89
CA GLN A 287 -6.56 -23.88 12.87
C GLN A 287 -7.38 -24.10 14.15
N ASN A 288 -6.94 -23.49 15.25
CA ASN A 288 -7.58 -23.57 16.57
C ASN A 288 -8.61 -22.46 16.80
N LEU A 289 -8.85 -21.58 15.82
CA LEU A 289 -9.88 -20.57 15.93
C LEU A 289 -11.22 -21.14 15.48
N ASP A 290 -12.26 -20.90 16.27
CA ASP A 290 -13.62 -21.20 15.87
C ASP A 290 -13.95 -20.51 14.55
N SER A 291 -14.60 -21.26 13.65
CA SER A 291 -15.07 -20.70 12.39
C SER A 291 -16.06 -19.56 12.67
N ILE A 292 -15.74 -18.37 12.17
CA ILE A 292 -16.58 -17.19 12.37
C ILE A 292 -17.75 -17.25 11.39
N SER A 293 -18.96 -17.47 11.91
CA SER A 293 -20.18 -17.30 11.12
C SER A 293 -20.39 -15.81 10.84
N ARG A 294 -20.40 -15.44 9.55
CA ARG A 294 -20.65 -14.06 9.10
C ARG A 294 -21.97 -13.53 9.66
N GLU A 295 -23.04 -14.32 9.59
CA GLU A 295 -24.37 -13.91 10.04
C GLU A 295 -24.42 -13.68 11.55
N LYS A 296 -23.90 -14.63 12.34
CA LYS A 296 -23.84 -14.49 13.81
C LYS A 296 -23.00 -13.28 14.21
N LEU A 297 -21.84 -13.09 13.55
CA LEU A 297 -21.00 -11.93 13.81
C LEU A 297 -21.72 -10.62 13.44
N LYS A 298 -22.34 -10.53 12.25
CA LYS A 298 -23.09 -9.34 11.84
C LYS A 298 -24.18 -8.98 12.85
N LYS A 299 -24.97 -9.96 13.29
CA LYS A 299 -26.01 -9.77 14.31
C LYS A 299 -25.44 -9.27 15.64
N ALA A 300 -24.31 -9.82 16.08
CA ALA A 300 -23.65 -9.38 17.32
C ALA A 300 -23.13 -7.94 17.21
N LEU A 301 -22.48 -7.59 16.08
CA LEU A 301 -21.93 -6.26 15.85
C LEU A 301 -23.03 -5.20 15.70
N LEU A 302 -24.13 -5.52 15.01
CA LEU A 302 -25.31 -4.65 14.90
C LEU A 302 -25.88 -4.33 16.29
N LYS A 303 -26.08 -5.34 17.14
CA LYS A 303 -26.58 -5.13 18.50
C LYS A 303 -25.67 -4.23 19.33
N ILE A 304 -24.35 -4.35 19.17
CA ILE A 304 -23.37 -3.49 19.84
C ILE A 304 -23.48 -2.05 19.33
N LEU A 305 -23.56 -1.88 18.00
CA LEU A 305 -23.67 -0.59 17.35
C LEU A 305 -24.95 0.14 17.75
N GLU A 306 -26.10 -0.54 17.72
CA GLU A 306 -27.41 -0.03 18.16
C GLU A 306 -27.38 0.38 19.63
N LYS A 307 -26.80 -0.45 20.51
CA LYS A 307 -26.66 -0.10 21.93
C LYS A 307 -25.80 1.14 22.13
N SER A 308 -24.68 1.25 21.41
CA SER A 308 -23.79 2.42 21.47
C SER A 308 -24.51 3.69 21.01
N HIS A 309 -25.28 3.60 19.93
CA HIS A 309 -26.08 4.71 19.40
C HIS A 309 -27.21 5.12 20.35
N ASN A 310 -28.02 4.18 20.83
CA ASN A 310 -29.10 4.45 21.78
C ASN A 310 -28.63 5.07 23.09
N ASN A 311 -27.40 4.77 23.51
CA ASN A 311 -26.78 5.34 24.70
C ASN A 311 -26.09 6.70 24.45
N GLY A 312 -26.19 7.26 23.23
CA GLY A 312 -25.54 8.52 22.85
C GLY A 312 -24.01 8.45 22.72
N GLN A 313 -23.42 7.26 22.77
CA GLN A 313 -21.97 7.07 22.64
C GLN A 313 -21.50 7.11 21.18
N THR A 314 -22.42 6.90 20.24
CA THR A 314 -22.17 6.93 18.80
C THR A 314 -23.16 7.87 18.13
N SER A 315 -22.67 8.79 17.30
CA SER A 315 -23.52 9.73 16.58
C SER A 315 -24.28 9.07 15.42
N ASP A 316 -25.37 9.70 14.97
CA ASP A 316 -26.15 9.25 13.82
C ASP A 316 -25.31 9.04 12.55
N ILE A 317 -24.33 9.92 12.33
CA ILE A 317 -23.47 9.88 11.14
C ILE A 317 -22.59 8.63 11.18
N VAL A 318 -21.98 8.34 12.34
CA VAL A 318 -21.15 7.14 12.53
C VAL A 318 -22.01 5.88 12.45
N PHE A 319 -23.18 5.88 13.11
CA PHE A 319 -24.14 4.76 13.05
C PHE A 319 -24.53 4.43 11.61
N LYS A 320 -24.96 5.44 10.85
CA LYS A 320 -25.33 5.29 9.44
C LYS A 320 -24.15 4.83 8.58
N ALA A 321 -22.93 5.28 8.85
CA ALA A 321 -21.75 4.87 8.09
C ALA A 321 -21.40 3.38 8.27
N PHE A 322 -21.60 2.82 9.47
CA PHE A 322 -21.44 1.39 9.71
C PHE A 322 -22.57 0.55 9.10
N ASN A 323 -23.80 1.05 9.09
CA ASN A 323 -25.00 0.31 8.67
C ASN A 323 -25.32 0.38 7.16
N ARG A 324 -24.33 0.72 6.33
CA ARG A 324 -24.49 0.82 4.86
C ARG A 324 -24.33 -0.50 4.14
#